data_AF-A0A443I5R6-F1
#
_entry.id   AF-A0A443I5R6-F1
#
_cell.length_a   1.000
_cell.length_b   1.000
_cell.length_c   1.000
_cell.angle_alpha   90.00
_cell.angle_beta   90.00
_cell.angle_gamma   90.00
#
_symmetry.space_group_name_H-M   'P 1'
#
loop_
_entity.id
_entity.type
_entity.pdbx_description
1 polymer ?
#
loop_
_entity_poly.entity_id
_entity_poly.type
_entity_poly.pdbx_seq_one_letter_code
_entity_poly.pdbx_strand_id
1 'polypeptide(L)'
;MESDIIAAPDKQPLADHLCVLVHGLWGNPSHLNYVASALRERYKEDTLYILAAKRNAGSFTYDGIELGGERVAYEIEETLEKLAAKGYQIKKLSIVGYSLGGLVARYAVGLLNSRGWLDKLEPVNFTTFVSPHVGVRTPKKGIQNHLWNVLGARTLSMSGRQLFMIDSFRDTGKPLLSVLADPDSIFIRGLAKFKNRCVYANIVNDRSTVFYTTGVSKVDPFVDPENTNFNYIKGYEPVVINPDVHVLPEGEKEMPSALARVRQQCVNALLKVPFLLFILIFVPIGSILFLLNSVVQNFRSQKRIRLHEEGKTGVTFGGYRVPLIVQDVRNAVEDVFENVNATQEQEYLSDSSEADERRVSKHRSTSSFSEKTAMDEKEGNQFVEHVDSVEDSDVEDQGSVSSAGRQTSEFPTLALTPAQFAIIDSLNSIGFRKYPVFIHNSRHSHAAIIVRMPKKAFDEGKLVIKHWLDQEFKI
;
A
#
# COMPACT_ATOMS: atom_id res chain seq x y z
N MET A 1 38.34 8.64 61.36
CA MET A 1 37.36 7.68 60.84
C MET A 1 36.60 8.39 59.75
N GLU A 2 37.05 8.20 58.51
CA GLU A 2 36.37 8.66 57.30
C GLU A 2 34.96 8.10 57.26
N SER A 3 34.00 8.99 57.02
CA SER A 3 32.62 8.63 56.74
C SER A 3 32.53 8.11 55.31
N ASP A 4 32.31 6.81 55.17
CA ASP A 4 31.99 6.16 53.90
C ASP A 4 30.70 6.76 53.33
N ILE A 5 30.84 7.66 52.36
CA ILE A 5 29.74 8.09 51.49
C ILE A 5 29.48 6.94 50.53
N ILE A 6 28.50 6.10 50.87
CA ILE A 6 27.97 5.10 49.95
C ILE A 6 27.29 5.86 48.81
N ALA A 7 28.00 5.98 47.69
CA ALA A 7 27.41 6.47 46.44
C ALA A 7 26.18 5.62 46.12
N ALA A 8 25.03 6.27 45.94
CA ALA A 8 23.82 5.60 45.46
C ALA A 8 24.15 4.88 44.15
N PRO A 9 23.68 3.64 43.94
CA PRO A 9 23.97 2.90 42.71
C PRO A 9 23.51 3.75 41.52
N ASP A 10 24.42 3.99 40.58
CA ASP A 10 24.15 4.70 39.33
C ASP A 10 22.90 4.09 38.69
N LYS A 11 21.81 4.86 38.69
CA LYS A 11 20.55 4.42 38.10
C LYS A 11 20.80 4.30 36.61
N GLN A 12 20.85 3.06 36.09
CA GLN A 12 21.11 2.81 34.67
C GLN A 12 20.21 3.71 33.80
N PRO A 13 20.74 4.32 32.73
CA PRO A 13 19.95 5.18 31.86
C PRO A 13 18.76 4.39 31.31
N LEU A 14 17.59 5.02 31.31
CA LEU A 14 16.37 4.44 30.75
C LEU A 14 16.17 4.96 29.33
N ALA A 15 15.58 4.12 28.46
CA ALA A 15 15.29 4.51 27.08
C ALA A 15 14.49 5.82 26.99
N ASP A 16 14.86 6.66 26.03
CA ASP A 16 14.18 7.90 25.67
C ASP A 16 13.42 7.80 24.34
N HIS A 17 13.52 6.67 23.64
CA HIS A 17 12.90 6.43 22.34
C HIS A 17 11.96 5.21 22.41
N LEU A 18 10.70 5.40 22.04
CA LEU A 18 9.72 4.33 21.81
C LEU A 18 9.61 3.98 20.32
N CYS A 19 9.90 2.73 19.96
CA CYS A 19 9.64 2.19 18.62
C CYS A 19 8.48 1.20 18.64
N VAL A 20 7.43 1.49 17.88
CA VAL A 20 6.19 0.70 17.82
C VAL A 20 6.18 -0.15 16.55
N LEU A 21 6.01 -1.46 16.70
CA LEU A 21 5.94 -2.42 15.60
C LEU A 21 4.48 -2.88 15.42
N VAL A 22 3.91 -2.65 14.24
CA VAL A 22 2.50 -2.94 13.93
C VAL A 22 2.38 -3.99 12.84
N HIS A 23 1.86 -5.17 13.18
CA HIS A 23 1.74 -6.32 12.28
C HIS A 23 0.58 -6.18 11.28
N GLY A 24 0.60 -7.01 10.23
CA GLY A 24 -0.40 -7.04 9.16
C GLY A 24 -1.65 -7.88 9.46
N LEU A 25 -2.51 -8.01 8.44
CA LEU A 25 -3.75 -8.79 8.45
C LEU A 25 -3.49 -10.26 8.81
N TRP A 26 -4.36 -10.85 9.64
CA TRP A 26 -4.24 -12.20 10.20
C TRP A 26 -2.94 -12.45 10.99
N GLY A 27 -2.20 -11.38 11.28
CA GLY A 27 -0.92 -11.44 11.94
C GLY A 27 -1.02 -11.39 13.45
N ASN A 28 0.15 -11.47 14.06
CA ASN A 28 0.35 -11.24 15.48
C ASN A 28 1.78 -10.67 15.66
N PRO A 29 2.16 -10.21 16.87
CA PRO A 29 3.47 -9.61 17.13
C PRO A 29 4.66 -10.45 16.64
N SER A 30 4.56 -11.78 16.68
CA SER A 30 5.67 -12.67 16.30
C SER A 30 6.09 -12.54 14.84
N HIS A 31 5.21 -12.03 13.98
CA HIS A 31 5.53 -11.78 12.57
C HIS A 31 6.65 -10.76 12.41
N LEU A 32 6.85 -9.88 13.39
CA LEU A 32 7.90 -8.85 13.42
C LEU A 32 9.06 -9.23 14.35
N ASN A 33 9.15 -10.48 14.79
CA ASN A 33 10.23 -10.93 15.69
C ASN A 33 11.61 -10.66 15.11
N TYR A 34 11.83 -10.92 13.82
CA TYR A 34 13.13 -10.65 13.21
C TYR A 34 13.48 -9.15 13.23
N VAL A 35 12.51 -8.29 12.91
CA VAL A 35 12.66 -6.83 12.96
C VAL A 35 12.97 -6.36 14.38
N ALA A 36 12.24 -6.87 15.38
CA ALA A 36 12.46 -6.56 16.79
C ALA A 36 13.85 -7.02 17.26
N SER A 37 14.27 -8.22 16.89
CA SER A 37 15.60 -8.75 17.20
C SER A 37 16.72 -7.93 16.57
N ALA A 38 16.57 -7.55 15.29
CA ALA A 38 17.55 -6.73 14.59
C ALA A 38 17.68 -5.33 15.21
N LEU A 39 16.56 -4.71 15.61
CA LEU A 39 16.56 -3.47 16.39
C LEU A 39 17.28 -3.63 17.73
N ARG A 40 17.02 -4.72 18.47
CA ARG A 40 17.64 -4.98 19.77
C ARG A 40 19.14 -5.28 19.68
N GLU A 41 19.57 -5.93 18.60
CA GLU A 41 20.98 -6.17 18.31
C GLU A 41 21.72 -4.84 18.03
N ARG A 42 21.06 -3.89 17.37
CA ARG A 42 21.63 -2.58 17.05
C ARG A 42 21.55 -1.58 18.21
N TYR A 43 20.47 -1.63 19.01
CA TYR A 43 20.16 -0.65 20.05
C TYR A 43 19.81 -1.34 21.38
N LYS A 44 20.56 -0.95 22.42
CA LYS A 44 20.40 -1.44 23.79
C LYS A 44 19.06 -1.02 24.42
N GLU A 45 18.66 -1.72 25.47
CA GLU A 45 17.40 -1.48 26.20
C GLU A 45 17.32 -0.10 26.87
N ASP A 46 18.49 0.47 27.19
CA ASP A 46 18.65 1.82 27.74
C ASP A 46 18.49 2.95 26.70
N THR A 47 18.41 2.60 25.41
CA THR A 47 18.33 3.56 24.31
C THR A 47 16.99 3.46 23.58
N LEU A 48 16.52 2.24 23.32
CA LEU A 48 15.32 1.98 22.54
C LEU A 48 14.39 1.00 23.25
N TYR A 49 13.18 1.49 23.56
CA TYR A 49 12.07 0.66 24.01
C TYR A 49 11.25 0.19 22.80
N ILE A 50 11.05 -1.12 22.67
CA ILE A 50 10.33 -1.71 21.54
C ILE A 50 8.95 -2.18 22.00
N LEU A 51 7.89 -1.61 21.42
CA LEU A 51 6.50 -2.03 21.61
C LEU A 51 6.03 -2.81 20.38
N ALA A 52 5.95 -4.13 20.47
CA ALA A 52 5.29 -4.94 19.45
C ALA A 52 3.78 -5.00 19.74
N ALA A 53 2.98 -4.28 18.94
CA ALA A 53 1.56 -4.06 19.18
C ALA A 53 0.77 -5.39 19.15
N LYS A 54 0.03 -5.66 20.23
CA LYS A 54 -0.64 -6.97 20.44
C LYS A 54 -2.15 -6.89 20.28
N ARG A 55 -2.76 -5.71 20.45
CA ARG A 55 -4.22 -5.56 20.55
C ARG A 55 -4.99 -5.88 19.27
N ASN A 56 -4.31 -5.98 18.13
CA ASN A 56 -4.90 -6.37 16.85
C ASN A 56 -4.62 -7.82 16.44
N ALA A 57 -4.01 -8.66 17.28
CA ALA A 57 -3.59 -10.00 16.88
C ALA A 57 -4.76 -10.89 16.39
N GLY A 58 -4.49 -11.73 15.39
CA GLY A 58 -5.41 -12.73 14.88
C GLY A 58 -6.69 -12.13 14.34
N SER A 59 -7.84 -12.58 14.88
CA SER A 59 -9.15 -12.20 14.35
C SER A 59 -9.55 -10.74 14.61
N PHE A 60 -8.82 -10.01 15.46
CA PHE A 60 -9.04 -8.58 15.66
C PHE A 60 -8.60 -7.74 14.46
N THR A 61 -7.73 -8.28 13.59
CA THR A 61 -7.36 -7.64 12.32
C THR A 61 -8.50 -7.52 11.31
N TYR A 62 -9.62 -8.24 11.49
CA TYR A 62 -10.80 -8.11 10.61
C TYR A 62 -11.64 -6.86 10.93
N ASP A 63 -11.37 -6.20 12.07
CA ASP A 63 -12.18 -5.08 12.56
C ASP A 63 -11.97 -3.75 11.81
N GLY A 64 -11.07 -3.72 10.83
CA GLY A 64 -10.76 -2.51 10.07
C GLY A 64 -9.56 -1.75 10.61
N ILE A 65 -9.06 -0.86 9.75
CA ILE A 65 -7.98 0.08 9.98
C ILE A 65 -8.36 1.10 11.06
N GLU A 66 -9.62 1.54 11.11
CA GLU A 66 -10.13 2.48 12.13
C GLU A 66 -10.00 1.88 13.54
N LEU A 67 -10.74 0.79 13.82
CA LEU A 67 -10.74 0.20 15.15
C LEU A 67 -9.35 -0.37 15.50
N GLY A 68 -8.63 -0.86 14.49
CA GLY A 68 -7.23 -1.25 14.64
C GLY A 68 -6.33 -0.09 15.05
N GLY A 69 -6.51 1.08 14.43
CA GLY A 69 -5.74 2.29 14.70
C GLY A 69 -6.04 2.87 16.08
N GLU A 70 -7.30 2.87 16.51
CA GLU A 70 -7.70 3.25 17.87
C GLU A 70 -7.05 2.37 18.93
N ARG A 71 -7.04 1.05 18.70
CA ARG A 71 -6.35 0.10 19.60
C ARG A 71 -4.86 0.34 19.69
N VAL A 72 -4.20 0.60 18.56
CA VAL A 72 -2.76 0.88 18.53
C VAL A 72 -2.45 2.22 19.19
N ALA A 73 -3.21 3.27 18.90
CA ALA A 73 -3.05 4.57 19.55
C ALA A 73 -3.17 4.43 21.08
N TYR A 74 -4.20 3.73 21.55
CA TYR A 74 -4.38 3.47 22.98
C TYR A 74 -3.25 2.61 23.57
N GLU A 75 -2.77 1.58 22.86
CA GLU A 75 -1.63 0.77 23.30
C GLU A 75 -0.35 1.60 23.46
N ILE A 76 -0.14 2.58 22.58
CA ILE A 76 0.97 3.54 22.65
C ILE A 76 0.81 4.44 23.88
N GLU A 77 -0.35 5.06 24.07
CA GLU A 77 -0.64 5.94 25.21
C GLU A 77 -0.45 5.21 26.54
N GLU A 78 -1.06 4.03 26.69
CA GLU A 78 -0.93 3.20 27.87
C GLU A 78 0.53 2.81 28.13
N THR A 79 1.30 2.55 27.07
CA THR A 79 2.73 2.24 27.19
C THR A 79 3.52 3.45 27.67
N LEU A 80 3.27 4.64 27.11
CA LEU A 80 3.92 5.89 27.52
C LEU A 80 3.65 6.20 29.00
N GLU A 81 2.40 6.05 29.45
CA GLU A 81 2.02 6.24 30.85
C GLU A 81 2.70 5.24 31.78
N LYS A 82 2.70 3.95 31.43
CA LYS A 82 3.38 2.89 32.20
C LYS A 82 4.88 3.13 32.28
N LEU A 83 5.50 3.61 31.21
CA LEU A 83 6.92 3.93 31.17
C LEU A 83 7.23 5.16 32.03
N ALA A 84 6.42 6.22 31.94
CA ALA A 84 6.55 7.40 32.80
C ALA A 84 6.43 7.05 34.29
N ALA A 85 5.49 6.19 34.67
CA ALA A 85 5.34 5.69 36.04
C ALA A 85 6.57 4.90 36.54
N LYS A 86 7.33 4.29 35.63
CA LYS A 86 8.60 3.60 35.91
C LYS A 86 9.81 4.54 35.86
N GLY A 87 9.61 5.83 35.63
CA GLY A 87 10.66 6.85 35.55
C GLY A 87 11.32 7.01 34.19
N TYR A 88 10.81 6.36 33.13
CA TYR A 88 11.31 6.58 31.77
C TYR A 88 10.88 7.97 31.29
N GLN A 89 11.76 8.65 30.57
CA GLN A 89 11.47 9.93 29.91
C GLN A 89 11.47 9.73 28.40
N ILE A 90 10.41 9.10 27.89
CA ILE A 90 10.26 8.91 26.45
C ILE A 90 10.02 10.28 25.80
N LYS A 91 10.93 10.66 24.90
CA LYS A 91 10.90 11.91 24.14
C LYS A 91 10.71 11.67 22.65
N LYS A 92 11.06 10.47 22.15
CA LYS A 92 11.06 10.15 20.71
C LYS A 92 10.11 9.02 20.39
N LEU A 93 9.46 9.11 19.24
CA LEU A 93 8.52 8.10 18.75
C LEU A 93 8.87 7.67 17.33
N SER A 94 9.01 6.36 17.14
CA SER A 94 9.08 5.71 15.84
C SER A 94 7.96 4.69 15.67
N ILE A 95 7.41 4.57 14.47
CA ILE A 95 6.38 3.60 14.15
C ILE A 95 6.77 2.86 12.88
N VAL A 96 6.71 1.53 12.95
CA VAL A 96 7.04 0.60 11.86
C VAL A 96 5.83 -0.27 11.57
N GLY A 97 5.28 -0.13 10.38
CA GLY A 97 4.11 -0.90 9.92
C GLY A 97 4.48 -1.97 8.90
N TYR A 98 3.84 -3.12 8.99
CA TYR A 98 3.95 -4.18 7.98
C TYR A 98 2.58 -4.48 7.36
N SER A 99 2.48 -4.45 6.03
CA SER A 99 1.24 -4.76 5.31
C SER A 99 0.08 -3.89 5.81
N LEU A 100 -1.08 -4.45 6.18
CA LEU A 100 -2.20 -3.72 6.82
C LEU A 100 -1.75 -2.86 8.02
N GLY A 101 -0.72 -3.28 8.75
CA GLY A 101 -0.20 -2.60 9.92
C GLY A 101 0.28 -1.17 9.65
N GLY A 102 0.79 -0.88 8.44
CA GLY A 102 1.15 0.49 8.05
C GLY A 102 -0.06 1.40 7.85
N LEU A 103 -1.22 0.86 7.46
CA LEU A 103 -2.45 1.64 7.36
C LEU A 103 -3.05 1.90 8.74
N VAL A 104 -3.05 0.88 9.61
CA VAL A 104 -3.41 0.98 11.02
C VAL A 104 -2.54 2.03 11.73
N ALA A 105 -1.23 2.03 11.46
CA ALA A 105 -0.28 3.00 11.97
C ALA A 105 -0.61 4.43 11.52
N ARG A 106 -0.98 4.65 10.24
CA ARG A 106 -1.41 5.98 9.75
C ARG A 106 -2.63 6.50 10.49
N TYR A 107 -3.61 5.64 10.75
CA TYR A 107 -4.80 6.01 11.53
C TYR A 107 -4.41 6.40 12.96
N ALA A 108 -3.61 5.55 13.63
CA ALA A 108 -3.11 5.82 14.99
C ALA A 108 -2.31 7.13 15.09
N VAL A 109 -1.46 7.43 14.10
CA VAL A 109 -0.70 8.69 14.01
C VAL A 109 -1.63 9.90 14.00
N GLY A 110 -2.73 9.86 13.23
CA GLY A 110 -3.69 10.97 13.22
C GLY A 110 -4.36 11.18 14.57
N LEU A 111 -4.72 10.09 15.26
CA LEU A 111 -5.29 10.16 16.62
C LEU A 111 -4.30 10.75 17.62
N LEU A 112 -3.06 10.25 17.65
CA LEU A 112 -1.99 10.77 18.49
C LEU A 112 -1.73 12.26 18.21
N ASN A 113 -1.78 12.67 16.94
CA ASN A 113 -1.66 14.06 16.53
C ASN A 113 -2.80 14.92 17.09
N SER A 114 -4.06 14.49 16.93
CA SER A 114 -5.22 15.24 17.43
C SER A 114 -5.25 15.41 18.96
N ARG A 115 -4.57 14.52 19.69
CA ARG A 115 -4.46 14.53 21.15
C ARG A 115 -3.23 15.27 21.66
N GLY A 116 -2.43 15.86 20.77
CA GLY A 116 -1.22 16.61 21.10
C GLY A 116 -0.05 15.73 21.57
N TRP A 117 -0.10 14.40 21.36
CA TRP A 117 1.03 13.53 21.69
C TRP A 117 2.24 13.80 20.80
N LEU A 118 2.01 14.07 19.51
CA LEU A 118 3.09 14.39 18.56
C LEU A 118 3.67 15.81 18.74
N ASP A 119 3.13 16.60 19.67
CA ASP A 119 3.73 17.87 20.09
C ASP A 119 4.60 17.71 21.35
N LYS A 120 4.34 16.65 22.13
CA LYS A 120 5.10 16.29 23.33
C LYS A 120 6.28 15.36 23.01
N LEU A 121 6.13 14.56 21.97
CA LEU A 121 7.12 13.62 21.48
C LEU A 121 7.68 14.12 20.15
N GLU A 122 8.97 13.91 19.95
CA GLU A 122 9.63 14.07 18.66
C GLU A 122 9.32 12.84 17.77
N PRO A 123 8.56 12.99 16.67
CA PRO A 123 8.29 11.89 15.76
C PRO A 123 9.51 11.68 14.85
N VAL A 124 10.20 10.55 14.99
CA VAL A 124 11.50 10.31 14.33
C VAL A 124 11.35 9.50 13.05
N ASN A 125 10.84 8.26 13.13
CA ASN A 125 10.70 7.39 11.96
C ASN A 125 9.26 6.92 11.77
N PHE A 126 8.77 7.02 10.54
CA PHE A 126 7.60 6.30 10.07
C PHE A 126 8.01 5.43 8.89
N THR A 127 8.13 4.12 9.12
CA THR A 127 8.53 3.17 8.09
C THR A 127 7.42 2.18 7.82
N THR A 128 7.19 1.85 6.55
CA THR A 128 6.33 0.72 6.20
C THR A 128 6.99 -0.28 5.27
N PHE A 129 6.69 -1.56 5.49
CA PHE A 129 7.09 -2.67 4.62
C PHE A 129 5.83 -3.21 3.95
N VAL A 130 5.78 -3.13 2.62
CA VAL A 130 4.70 -3.67 1.76
C VAL A 130 3.29 -3.26 2.21
N SER A 131 3.15 -2.05 2.74
CA SER A 131 1.85 -1.51 3.16
C SER A 131 1.11 -0.90 1.97
N PRO A 132 -0.10 -1.37 1.62
CA PRO A 132 -0.81 -0.92 0.43
C PRO A 132 -1.49 0.44 0.67
N HIS A 133 -0.69 1.51 0.70
CA HIS A 133 -1.12 2.88 1.00
C HIS A 133 -2.14 3.45 0.02
N VAL A 134 -2.19 2.91 -1.19
CA VAL A 134 -3.10 3.29 -2.29
C VAL A 134 -4.21 2.23 -2.49
N GLY A 135 -4.43 1.38 -1.46
CA GLY A 135 -5.33 0.25 -1.52
C GLY A 135 -4.76 -0.94 -2.30
N VAL A 136 -5.59 -1.94 -2.56
CA VAL A 136 -5.22 -3.16 -3.30
C VAL A 136 -5.94 -3.28 -4.64
N ARG A 137 -6.79 -2.31 -4.99
CA ARG A 137 -7.50 -2.27 -6.26
C ARG A 137 -6.54 -2.01 -7.41
N THR A 138 -6.60 -2.86 -8.44
CA THR A 138 -5.71 -2.81 -9.60
C THR A 138 -6.44 -2.22 -10.84
N PRO A 139 -5.71 -1.51 -11.72
CA PRO A 139 -6.28 -0.85 -12.88
C PRO A 139 -6.51 -1.88 -14.00
N LYS A 140 -7.74 -2.42 -14.14
CA LYS A 140 -8.11 -3.31 -15.27
C LYS A 140 -9.59 -3.21 -15.67
N LYS A 141 -9.84 -3.08 -16.97
CA LYS A 141 -11.12 -3.36 -17.65
C LYS A 141 -11.18 -4.80 -18.16
N GLY A 142 -11.75 -5.69 -17.36
CA GLY A 142 -12.17 -7.02 -17.80
C GLY A 142 -13.49 -7.39 -17.13
N ILE A 143 -14.37 -8.15 -17.80
CA ILE A 143 -15.68 -8.55 -17.23
C ILE A 143 -15.49 -9.32 -15.91
N GLN A 144 -14.44 -10.16 -15.82
CA GLN A 144 -14.07 -10.83 -14.57
C GLN A 144 -13.56 -9.87 -13.48
N ASN A 145 -12.98 -8.73 -13.85
CA ASN A 145 -12.46 -7.70 -12.93
C ASN A 145 -13.55 -6.77 -12.42
N HIS A 146 -14.61 -6.53 -13.20
CA HIS A 146 -15.77 -5.78 -12.72
C HIS A 146 -16.52 -6.59 -11.65
N LEU A 147 -16.63 -7.91 -11.82
CA LEU A 147 -17.19 -8.80 -10.81
C LEU A 147 -16.29 -8.89 -9.57
N TRP A 148 -14.98 -9.02 -9.74
CA TRP A 148 -13.99 -9.08 -8.65
C TRP A 148 -13.92 -7.80 -7.79
N ASN A 149 -13.89 -6.62 -8.42
CA ASN A 149 -13.84 -5.33 -7.71
C ASN A 149 -15.14 -5.02 -6.95
N VAL A 150 -16.25 -5.64 -7.35
CA VAL A 150 -17.57 -5.42 -6.75
C VAL A 150 -17.91 -6.49 -5.70
N LEU A 151 -17.48 -7.74 -5.90
CA LEU A 151 -17.76 -8.87 -5.00
C LEU A 151 -16.66 -9.02 -3.93
N GLY A 152 -15.39 -8.99 -4.35
CA GLY A 152 -14.15 -9.02 -3.54
C GLY A 152 -14.13 -8.08 -2.38
N ALA A 153 -14.41 -6.85 -2.74
CA ALA A 153 -14.28 -5.75 -1.86
C ALA A 153 -15.37 -5.79 -0.76
N ARG A 154 -16.59 -6.32 -1.05
CA ARG A 154 -17.80 -6.18 -0.19
C ARG A 154 -17.92 -7.21 0.93
N THR A 155 -17.14 -8.28 0.86
CA THR A 155 -17.27 -9.52 1.64
C THR A 155 -16.09 -9.74 2.61
N LEU A 156 -14.95 -9.09 2.37
CA LEU A 156 -13.71 -9.24 3.13
C LEU A 156 -13.67 -8.40 4.41
N SER A 157 -14.58 -8.61 5.37
CA SER A 157 -14.56 -7.88 6.66
C SER A 157 -14.47 -6.35 6.52
N MET A 158 -14.24 -5.61 7.62
CA MET A 158 -14.03 -4.17 7.47
C MET A 158 -12.66 -3.84 6.88
N SER A 159 -11.62 -4.62 7.23
CA SER A 159 -10.27 -4.39 6.71
C SER A 159 -10.16 -4.57 5.21
N GLY A 160 -10.80 -5.58 4.63
CA GLY A 160 -10.80 -5.79 3.19
C GLY A 160 -11.64 -4.74 2.45
N ARG A 161 -12.83 -4.38 2.96
CA ARG A 161 -13.62 -3.26 2.40
C ARG A 161 -12.81 -1.97 2.29
N GLN A 162 -12.02 -1.68 3.33
CA GLN A 162 -11.13 -0.51 3.36
C GLN A 162 -9.91 -0.65 2.44
N LEU A 163 -9.29 -1.83 2.38
CA LEU A 163 -8.17 -2.11 1.46
C LEU A 163 -8.58 -1.97 -0.01
N PHE A 164 -9.79 -2.42 -0.37
CA PHE A 164 -10.33 -2.28 -1.72
C PHE A 164 -10.97 -0.91 -2.00
N MET A 165 -11.00 -0.02 -1.00
CA MET A 165 -11.57 1.33 -1.10
C MET A 165 -13.03 1.35 -1.55
N ILE A 166 -13.86 0.47 -0.99
CA ILE A 166 -15.30 0.43 -1.27
C ILE A 166 -16.16 0.68 -0.02
N ASP A 167 -15.50 0.95 1.10
CA ASP A 167 -16.14 1.42 2.31
C ASP A 167 -16.59 2.88 2.13
N SER A 168 -17.48 3.32 3.02
CA SER A 168 -17.81 4.72 3.22
C SER A 168 -17.46 5.02 4.66
N PHE A 169 -16.41 5.81 4.88
CA PHE A 169 -15.95 6.12 6.22
C PHE A 169 -16.87 7.16 6.86
N ARG A 170 -17.53 6.80 7.97
CA ARG A 170 -18.39 7.69 8.79
C ARG A 170 -19.33 8.59 7.96
N ASP A 171 -20.01 7.99 6.99
CA ASP A 171 -20.99 8.66 6.11
C ASP A 171 -20.44 9.84 5.29
N THR A 172 -19.11 9.96 5.16
CA THR A 172 -18.45 11.00 4.33
C THR A 172 -18.66 10.78 2.83
N GLY A 173 -19.18 9.62 2.42
CA GLY A 173 -19.26 9.18 1.03
C GLY A 173 -17.90 8.86 0.41
N LYS A 174 -16.82 8.89 1.20
CA LYS A 174 -15.44 8.61 0.77
C LYS A 174 -14.91 7.35 1.46
N PRO A 175 -14.10 6.53 0.76
CA PRO A 175 -13.35 5.43 1.39
C PRO A 175 -12.38 5.95 2.45
N LEU A 176 -12.15 5.15 3.51
CA LEU A 176 -11.23 5.53 4.60
C LEU A 176 -9.84 5.90 4.09
N LEU A 177 -9.29 5.18 3.11
CA LEU A 177 -7.95 5.48 2.59
C LEU A 177 -7.85 6.86 1.94
N SER A 178 -8.95 7.34 1.32
CA SER A 178 -9.03 8.70 0.80
C SER A 178 -9.02 9.72 1.93
N VAL A 179 -9.75 9.45 3.03
CA VAL A 179 -9.78 10.32 4.21
C VAL A 179 -8.43 10.35 4.93
N LEU A 180 -7.75 9.20 5.04
CA LEU A 180 -6.38 9.11 5.58
C LEU A 180 -5.34 9.86 4.74
N ALA A 181 -5.65 10.15 3.48
CA ALA A 181 -4.80 10.87 2.55
C ALA A 181 -5.32 12.28 2.25
N ASP A 182 -6.35 12.74 2.92
CA ASP A 182 -6.81 14.12 2.75
C ASP A 182 -5.72 15.07 3.32
N PRO A 183 -5.18 16.01 2.53
CA PRO A 183 -4.08 16.89 2.96
C PRO A 183 -4.37 17.67 4.24
N ASP A 184 -5.65 18.02 4.47
CA ASP A 184 -6.08 18.79 5.64
C ASP A 184 -6.42 17.90 6.85
N SER A 185 -6.41 16.58 6.66
CA SER A 185 -6.71 15.63 7.73
C SER A 185 -5.68 15.65 8.84
N ILE A 186 -6.12 15.24 10.04
CA ILE A 186 -5.23 14.99 11.17
C ILE A 186 -4.18 13.91 10.86
N PHE A 187 -4.48 13.01 9.91
CA PHE A 187 -3.66 11.88 9.52
C PHE A 187 -2.44 12.34 8.73
N ILE A 188 -2.64 13.12 7.66
CA ILE A 188 -1.53 13.68 6.87
C ILE A 188 -0.71 14.67 7.71
N ARG A 189 -1.38 15.56 8.46
CA ARG A 189 -0.68 16.50 9.37
C ARG A 189 0.17 15.78 10.42
N GLY A 190 -0.33 14.68 11.00
CA GLY A 190 0.44 13.88 11.95
C GLY A 190 1.61 13.15 11.29
N LEU A 191 1.40 12.60 10.11
CA LEU A 191 2.41 11.87 9.35
C LEU A 191 3.54 12.79 8.86
N ALA A 192 3.21 14.02 8.47
CA ALA A 192 4.16 15.06 8.07
C ALA A 192 5.13 15.46 9.19
N LYS A 193 4.77 15.26 10.47
CA LYS A 193 5.65 15.57 11.62
C LYS A 193 6.84 14.62 11.77
N PHE A 194 6.79 13.42 11.18
CA PHE A 194 7.91 12.47 11.26
C PHE A 194 9.13 12.99 10.49
N LYS A 195 10.33 12.91 11.07
CA LYS A 195 11.55 13.38 10.39
C LYS A 195 11.91 12.49 9.20
N ASN A 196 11.78 11.18 9.37
CA ASN A 196 12.09 10.18 8.35
C ASN A 196 10.83 9.40 8.01
N ARG A 197 10.46 9.42 6.73
CA ARG A 197 9.33 8.65 6.18
C ARG A 197 9.84 7.78 5.07
N CYS A 198 9.74 6.46 5.22
CA CYS A 198 10.17 5.54 4.18
C CYS A 198 9.21 4.38 3.97
N VAL A 199 9.13 3.92 2.72
CA VAL A 199 8.39 2.72 2.32
C VAL A 199 9.32 1.75 1.62
N TYR A 200 9.16 0.46 1.92
CA TYR A 200 9.85 -0.63 1.22
C TYR A 200 8.80 -1.43 0.45
N ALA A 201 8.96 -1.49 -0.86
CA ALA A 201 7.99 -2.04 -1.79
C ALA A 201 8.60 -3.19 -2.59
N ASN A 202 8.01 -4.38 -2.51
CA ASN A 202 8.43 -5.49 -3.36
C ASN A 202 8.07 -5.18 -4.82
N ILE A 203 9.03 -5.39 -5.73
CA ILE A 203 8.80 -5.23 -7.17
C ILE A 203 8.22 -6.49 -7.81
N VAL A 204 8.41 -7.65 -7.18
CA VAL A 204 7.94 -8.96 -7.68
C VAL A 204 7.44 -9.87 -6.57
N ASN A 205 6.70 -10.91 -6.97
CA ASN A 205 6.30 -12.04 -6.14
C ASN A 205 5.46 -11.70 -4.90
N ASP A 206 5.00 -10.45 -4.80
CA ASP A 206 4.09 -10.01 -3.74
C ASP A 206 2.66 -10.12 -4.26
N ARG A 207 2.00 -11.22 -3.86
CA ARG A 207 0.64 -11.55 -4.30
C ARG A 207 -0.43 -10.85 -3.47
N SER A 208 -0.05 -10.23 -2.36
CA SER A 208 -0.96 -9.53 -1.46
C SER A 208 -1.05 -8.06 -1.80
N THR A 209 0.07 -7.47 -2.20
CA THR A 209 0.17 -6.04 -2.49
C THR A 209 1.14 -5.80 -3.64
N VAL A 210 0.73 -5.00 -4.62
CA VAL A 210 1.53 -4.67 -5.81
C VAL A 210 2.45 -3.48 -5.57
N PHE A 211 3.51 -3.35 -6.39
CA PHE A 211 4.54 -2.32 -6.22
C PHE A 211 3.95 -0.91 -6.12
N TYR A 212 3.16 -0.48 -7.10
CA TYR A 212 2.68 0.91 -7.17
C TYR A 212 1.76 1.31 -6.00
N THR A 213 1.12 0.35 -5.31
CA THR A 213 0.30 0.66 -4.13
C THR A 213 1.11 0.75 -2.84
N THR A 214 2.22 0.03 -2.76
CA THR A 214 3.12 0.02 -1.60
C THR A 214 4.23 1.06 -1.71
N GLY A 215 4.75 1.27 -2.91
CA GLY A 215 5.70 2.33 -3.28
C GLY A 215 5.04 3.68 -3.56
N VAL A 216 3.71 3.79 -3.51
CA VAL A 216 2.96 5.05 -3.72
C VAL A 216 3.36 5.71 -5.05
N SER A 217 3.21 4.95 -6.14
CA SER A 217 3.68 5.34 -7.47
C SER A 217 2.53 5.41 -8.47
N LYS A 218 2.61 6.36 -9.40
CA LYS A 218 1.70 6.47 -10.56
C LYS A 218 2.12 5.55 -11.73
N VAL A 219 3.36 5.06 -11.68
CA VAL A 219 3.99 4.24 -12.72
C VAL A 219 4.60 2.98 -12.12
N ASP A 220 4.77 1.96 -12.93
CA ASP A 220 5.47 0.74 -12.57
C ASP A 220 6.63 0.49 -13.55
N PRO A 221 7.88 0.79 -13.17
CA PRO A 221 9.04 0.56 -14.01
C PRO A 221 9.55 -0.89 -13.95
N PHE A 222 8.89 -1.78 -13.20
CA PHE A 222 9.38 -3.12 -12.88
C PHE A 222 8.64 -4.24 -13.62
N VAL A 223 8.08 -3.95 -14.80
CA VAL A 223 7.24 -4.89 -15.57
C VAL A 223 8.00 -6.14 -16.00
N ASP A 224 9.27 -6.00 -16.40
CA ASP A 224 10.13 -7.10 -16.82
C ASP A 224 11.45 -7.16 -16.03
N PRO A 225 11.39 -7.65 -14.78
CA PRO A 225 12.53 -7.62 -13.86
C PRO A 225 13.62 -8.63 -14.22
N GLU A 226 13.34 -9.64 -15.05
CA GLU A 226 14.33 -10.62 -15.48
C GLU A 226 15.28 -10.04 -16.54
N ASN A 227 14.78 -9.13 -17.39
CA ASN A 227 15.54 -8.48 -18.45
C ASN A 227 16.03 -7.07 -18.08
N THR A 228 15.59 -6.52 -16.95
CA THR A 228 16.00 -5.18 -16.52
C THR A 228 17.35 -5.19 -15.78
N ASN A 229 18.25 -4.26 -16.14
CA ASN A 229 19.50 -4.03 -15.41
C ASN A 229 19.25 -3.06 -14.24
N PHE A 230 18.99 -3.58 -13.05
CA PHE A 230 18.69 -2.74 -11.88
C PHE A 230 19.94 -2.10 -11.27
N ASN A 231 19.80 -0.83 -10.91
CA ASN A 231 20.80 -0.12 -10.11
C ASN A 231 20.56 -0.45 -8.63
N TYR A 232 21.37 -1.30 -8.04
CA TYR A 232 21.23 -1.65 -6.62
C TYR A 232 22.01 -0.70 -5.71
N ILE A 233 21.58 -0.58 -4.46
CA ILE A 233 22.31 0.19 -3.44
C ILE A 233 23.57 -0.57 -3.05
N LYS A 234 24.71 0.13 -3.08
CA LYS A 234 26.02 -0.43 -2.72
C LYS A 234 26.04 -1.05 -1.33
N GLY A 235 26.43 -2.31 -1.25
CA GLY A 235 26.47 -3.10 -0.01
C GLY A 235 25.18 -3.86 0.31
N TYR A 236 24.14 -3.73 -0.54
CA TYR A 236 22.84 -4.39 -0.40
C TYR A 236 22.37 -5.04 -1.71
N GLU A 237 23.28 -5.23 -2.66
CA GLU A 237 23.04 -5.95 -3.90
C GLU A 237 22.82 -7.46 -3.62
N PRO A 238 21.99 -8.15 -4.42
CA PRO A 238 21.12 -7.65 -5.47
C PRO A 238 19.70 -7.36 -4.96
N VAL A 239 19.50 -6.93 -3.71
CA VAL A 239 18.16 -6.93 -3.08
C VAL A 239 17.49 -5.55 -3.07
N VAL A 240 18.21 -4.51 -2.66
CA VAL A 240 17.62 -3.16 -2.50
C VAL A 240 18.00 -2.31 -3.72
N ILE A 241 16.99 -1.86 -4.45
CA ILE A 241 17.16 -1.03 -5.65
C ILE A 241 17.30 0.44 -5.25
N ASN A 242 18.15 1.17 -5.95
CA ASN A 242 18.35 2.59 -5.73
C ASN A 242 17.03 3.35 -5.98
N PRO A 243 16.58 4.18 -5.02
CA PRO A 243 15.28 4.85 -5.09
C PRO A 243 15.25 6.05 -6.06
N ASP A 244 16.40 6.61 -6.42
CA ASP A 244 16.49 7.81 -7.27
C ASP A 244 16.68 7.42 -8.75
N VAL A 245 17.46 6.36 -9.01
CA VAL A 245 17.71 5.84 -10.36
C VAL A 245 17.54 4.33 -10.30
N HIS A 246 16.39 3.81 -10.73
CA HIS A 246 16.04 2.40 -10.59
C HIS A 246 16.74 1.48 -11.60
N VAL A 247 16.91 1.95 -12.84
CA VAL A 247 17.35 1.15 -13.98
C VAL A 247 18.62 1.78 -14.56
N LEU A 248 19.60 0.94 -14.89
CA LEU A 248 20.80 1.32 -15.64
C LEU A 248 20.60 0.99 -17.13
N PRO A 249 21.32 1.67 -18.04
CA PRO A 249 21.33 1.30 -19.45
C PRO A 249 21.59 -0.20 -19.64
N GLU A 250 20.95 -0.79 -20.65
CA GLU A 250 21.05 -2.21 -20.94
C GLU A 250 22.53 -2.62 -21.03
N GLY A 251 22.93 -3.58 -20.20
CA GLY A 251 24.17 -4.31 -20.41
C GLY A 251 23.89 -5.45 -21.38
N GLU A 252 24.81 -5.68 -22.33
CA GLU A 252 24.72 -6.82 -23.24
C GLU A 252 24.55 -8.14 -22.46
N LYS A 253 23.44 -8.84 -22.68
CA LYS A 253 23.23 -10.19 -22.16
C LYS A 253 22.97 -11.14 -23.33
N GLU A 254 23.67 -12.27 -23.32
CA GLU A 254 23.44 -13.35 -24.28
C GLU A 254 22.05 -13.96 -24.07
N MET A 255 21.24 -13.93 -25.13
CA MET A 255 19.93 -14.55 -25.15
C MET A 255 20.08 -16.08 -25.10
N PRO A 256 19.41 -16.79 -24.17
CA PRO A 256 19.41 -18.24 -24.19
C PRO A 256 18.77 -18.76 -25.47
N SER A 257 19.39 -19.79 -26.06
CA SER A 257 18.97 -20.38 -27.33
C SER A 257 17.51 -20.82 -27.29
N ALA A 258 16.81 -20.71 -28.43
CA ALA A 258 15.38 -21.05 -28.53
C ALA A 258 15.07 -22.48 -28.03
N LEU A 259 16.01 -23.40 -28.23
CA LEU A 259 15.93 -24.79 -27.80
C LEU A 259 16.00 -24.94 -26.26
N ALA A 260 16.79 -24.10 -25.58
CA ALA A 260 16.84 -24.05 -24.12
C ALA A 260 15.53 -23.52 -23.53
N ARG A 261 14.90 -22.52 -24.15
CA ARG A 261 13.60 -21.97 -23.73
C ARG A 261 12.47 -23.00 -23.82
N VAL A 262 12.38 -23.74 -24.92
CA VAL A 262 11.35 -24.79 -25.10
C VAL A 262 11.55 -25.93 -24.09
N ARG A 263 12.79 -26.38 -23.88
CA ARG A 263 13.10 -27.41 -22.87
C ARG A 263 12.74 -26.95 -21.45
N GLN A 264 13.06 -25.71 -21.10
CA GLN A 264 12.72 -25.12 -19.80
C GLN A 264 11.20 -25.04 -19.60
N GLN A 265 10.44 -24.67 -20.65
CA GLN A 265 8.98 -24.61 -20.63
C GLN A 265 8.35 -26.00 -20.44
N CYS A 266 8.83 -27.04 -21.15
CA CYS A 266 8.32 -28.41 -20.99
C CYS A 266 8.62 -28.98 -19.60
N VAL A 267 9.83 -28.77 -19.06
CA VAL A 267 10.19 -29.21 -17.70
C VAL A 267 9.36 -28.49 -16.64
N ASN A 268 9.16 -27.18 -16.79
CA ASN A 268 8.33 -26.39 -15.88
C ASN A 268 6.83 -26.74 -15.97
N ALA A 269 6.34 -27.17 -17.14
CA ALA A 269 4.97 -27.64 -17.30
C ALA A 269 4.78 -29.01 -16.62
N LEU A 270 5.72 -29.93 -16.77
CA LEU A 270 5.65 -31.28 -16.18
C LEU A 270 5.70 -31.24 -14.64
N LEU A 271 6.55 -30.38 -14.07
CA LEU A 271 6.64 -30.17 -12.63
C LEU A 271 5.40 -29.51 -12.01
N LYS A 272 4.54 -28.85 -12.82
CA LYS A 272 3.31 -28.20 -12.36
C LYS A 272 2.10 -29.15 -12.29
N VAL A 273 2.14 -30.33 -12.92
CA VAL A 273 0.99 -31.25 -12.96
C VAL A 273 0.58 -31.76 -11.57
N PRO A 274 1.49 -32.24 -10.69
CA PRO A 274 1.11 -32.66 -9.35
C PRO A 274 0.57 -31.50 -8.49
N PHE A 275 1.12 -30.30 -8.69
CA PHE A 275 0.68 -29.08 -8.02
C PHE A 275 -0.72 -28.64 -8.48
N LEU A 276 -1.01 -28.76 -9.79
CA LEU A 276 -2.33 -28.46 -10.35
C LEU A 276 -3.40 -29.42 -9.80
N LEU A 277 -3.09 -30.72 -9.72
CA LEU A 277 -3.98 -31.73 -9.14
C LEU A 277 -4.20 -31.48 -7.64
N PHE A 278 -3.15 -31.12 -6.91
CA PHE A 278 -3.28 -30.71 -5.50
C PHE A 278 -4.23 -29.52 -5.35
N ILE A 279 -4.10 -28.50 -6.20
CA ILE A 279 -5.01 -27.35 -6.21
C ILE A 279 -6.45 -27.79 -6.47
N LEU A 280 -6.68 -28.59 -7.50
CA LEU A 280 -8.03 -29.04 -7.91
C LEU A 280 -8.76 -29.82 -6.81
N ILE A 281 -8.04 -30.55 -5.97
CA ILE A 281 -8.62 -31.39 -4.91
C ILE A 281 -8.73 -30.62 -3.59
N PHE A 282 -7.64 -29.99 -3.14
CA PHE A 282 -7.56 -29.44 -1.78
C PHE A 282 -8.07 -28.01 -1.68
N VAL A 283 -7.99 -27.20 -2.75
CA VAL A 283 -8.45 -25.81 -2.70
C VAL A 283 -9.96 -25.71 -2.53
N PRO A 284 -10.83 -26.47 -3.24
CA PRO A 284 -12.27 -26.41 -3.00
C PRO A 284 -12.68 -26.80 -1.57
N ILE A 285 -11.98 -27.77 -0.98
CA ILE A 285 -12.24 -28.21 0.40
C ILE A 285 -11.76 -27.15 1.39
N GLY A 286 -10.53 -26.66 1.22
CA GLY A 286 -9.96 -25.61 2.05
C GLY A 286 -10.74 -24.31 1.97
N SER A 287 -11.23 -23.95 0.78
CA SER A 287 -12.05 -22.75 0.57
C SER A 287 -13.38 -22.84 1.30
N ILE A 288 -14.04 -24.00 1.34
CA ILE A 288 -15.28 -24.18 2.12
C ILE A 288 -15.03 -24.01 3.63
N LEU A 289 -13.94 -24.59 4.15
CA LEU A 289 -13.60 -24.44 5.57
C LEU A 289 -13.21 -23.00 5.92
N PHE A 290 -12.46 -22.35 5.04
CA PHE A 290 -12.07 -20.95 5.18
C PHE A 290 -13.30 -20.03 5.12
N LEU A 291 -14.17 -20.20 4.11
CA LEU A 291 -15.49 -19.55 3.96
C LEU A 291 -16.27 -19.55 5.29
N LEU A 292 -16.43 -20.75 5.87
CA LEU A 292 -17.18 -20.92 7.11
C LEU A 292 -16.54 -20.17 8.28
N ASN A 293 -15.21 -20.24 8.41
CA ASN A 293 -14.50 -19.48 9.43
C ASN A 293 -14.60 -17.96 9.19
N SER A 294 -14.43 -17.49 7.96
CA SER A 294 -14.53 -16.09 7.56
C SER A 294 -15.90 -15.50 7.87
N VAL A 295 -16.98 -16.26 7.63
CA VAL A 295 -18.34 -15.88 8.04
C VAL A 295 -18.42 -15.67 9.56
N VAL A 296 -17.92 -16.63 10.35
CA VAL A 296 -17.90 -16.53 11.82
C VAL A 296 -17.06 -15.33 12.28
N GLN A 297 -15.88 -15.11 11.70
CA GLN A 297 -15.04 -13.96 12.04
C GLN A 297 -15.69 -12.64 11.66
N ASN A 298 -16.39 -12.56 10.53
CA ASN A 298 -17.13 -11.38 10.12
C ASN A 298 -18.25 -11.06 11.12
N PHE A 299 -19.06 -12.05 11.52
CA PHE A 299 -20.10 -11.82 12.55
C PHE A 299 -19.51 -11.38 13.89
N ARG A 300 -18.40 -11.99 14.32
CA ARG A 300 -17.69 -11.60 15.55
C ARG A 300 -17.13 -10.19 15.45
N SER A 301 -16.54 -9.85 14.31
CA SER A 301 -16.00 -8.52 14.02
C SER A 301 -17.11 -7.46 14.01
N GLN A 302 -18.19 -7.69 13.27
CA GLN A 302 -19.37 -6.81 13.24
C GLN A 302 -19.97 -6.62 14.63
N LYS A 303 -20.04 -7.68 15.45
CA LYS A 303 -20.46 -7.55 16.86
C LYS A 303 -19.50 -6.66 17.66
N ARG A 304 -18.18 -6.81 17.50
CA ARG A 304 -17.19 -5.96 18.18
C ARG A 304 -17.29 -4.50 17.74
N ILE A 305 -17.41 -4.26 16.44
CA ILE A 305 -17.56 -2.92 15.86
C ILE A 305 -18.84 -2.28 16.37
N ARG A 306 -19.99 -2.98 16.30
CA ARG A 306 -21.26 -2.47 16.84
C ARG A 306 -21.20 -2.18 18.34
N LEU A 307 -20.61 -3.08 19.15
CA LEU A 307 -20.46 -2.84 20.58
C LEU A 307 -19.55 -1.63 20.87
N HIS A 308 -18.53 -1.43 20.04
CA HIS A 308 -17.65 -0.28 20.10
C HIS A 308 -18.37 1.02 19.71
N GLU A 309 -19.10 0.99 18.60
CA GLU A 309 -19.96 2.08 18.13
C GLU A 309 -21.04 2.45 19.16
N GLU A 310 -21.61 1.48 19.88
CA GLU A 310 -22.59 1.70 20.96
C GLU A 310 -21.94 2.15 22.29
N GLY A 311 -20.60 2.18 22.40
CA GLY A 311 -19.87 2.57 23.61
C GLY A 311 -19.95 1.56 24.76
N LYS A 312 -20.40 0.32 24.50
CA LYS A 312 -20.71 -0.71 25.52
C LYS A 312 -19.53 -1.62 25.86
N THR A 313 -18.35 -1.43 25.27
CA THR A 313 -17.18 -2.31 25.48
C THR A 313 -16.43 -2.08 26.80
N GLY A 314 -16.97 -1.33 27.78
CA GLY A 314 -16.38 -1.16 29.11
C GLY A 314 -15.05 -0.38 29.18
N VAL A 315 -14.39 -0.20 28.04
CA VAL A 315 -13.37 0.80 27.78
C VAL A 315 -14.08 1.96 27.09
N THR A 316 -14.18 3.09 27.77
CA THR A 316 -14.82 4.31 27.28
C THR A 316 -13.98 4.92 26.14
N PHE A 317 -14.16 4.42 24.92
CA PHE A 317 -13.68 5.06 23.69
C PHE A 317 -14.51 6.30 23.30
N GLY A 318 -15.25 6.89 24.25
CA GLY A 318 -16.15 8.03 24.03
C GLY A 318 -15.46 9.31 23.55
N GLY A 319 -14.14 9.40 23.63
CA GLY A 319 -13.34 10.53 23.13
C GLY A 319 -12.98 10.48 21.63
N TYR A 320 -13.37 9.44 20.87
CA TYR A 320 -13.03 9.28 19.45
C TYR A 320 -14.20 9.51 18.47
N ARG A 321 -15.37 9.92 18.99
CA ARG A 321 -16.56 10.20 18.18
C ARG A 321 -16.50 11.60 17.56
N VAL A 322 -16.36 11.65 16.24
CA VAL A 322 -16.77 12.80 15.41
C VAL A 322 -18.09 12.37 14.76
N PRO A 323 -19.20 13.10 14.96
CA PRO A 323 -20.54 12.60 14.67
C PRO A 323 -20.92 12.76 13.19
N LEU A 324 -21.65 11.79 12.62
CA LEU A 324 -22.70 11.91 11.58
C LEU A 324 -23.44 10.55 11.46
N ILE A 325 -24.68 10.56 10.96
CA ILE A 325 -25.79 9.63 11.27
C ILE A 325 -26.31 8.87 10.02
N VAL A 326 -26.27 7.52 10.05
CA VAL A 326 -27.33 6.49 9.79
C VAL A 326 -27.82 6.30 8.31
N GLN A 327 -28.09 5.13 7.67
CA GLN A 327 -28.67 3.80 8.03
C GLN A 327 -28.48 2.71 6.91
N ASP A 328 -28.45 1.41 7.32
CA ASP A 328 -28.88 0.13 6.68
C ASP A 328 -28.27 -0.46 5.36
N VAL A 329 -28.16 -1.78 5.08
CA VAL A 329 -28.20 -3.10 5.78
C VAL A 329 -27.65 -4.20 4.82
N ARG A 330 -26.86 -5.15 5.37
CA ARG A 330 -26.60 -6.60 5.09
C ARG A 330 -26.09 -7.23 3.76
N ASN A 331 -25.00 -8.01 3.95
CA ASN A 331 -24.68 -9.43 3.59
C ASN A 331 -24.50 -9.81 2.08
N ALA A 332 -23.64 -10.75 1.64
CA ALA A 332 -22.90 -11.83 2.31
C ALA A 332 -21.78 -12.46 1.41
N VAL A 333 -20.68 -12.89 2.08
CA VAL A 333 -19.75 -14.04 1.85
C VAL A 333 -18.80 -14.10 0.64
N GLU A 334 -17.51 -14.24 0.97
CA GLU A 334 -16.44 -14.70 0.09
C GLU A 334 -15.60 -15.78 0.71
N ASP A 335 -15.06 -16.62 -0.18
CA ASP A 335 -13.74 -17.24 -0.12
C ASP A 335 -13.57 -18.13 -1.36
N VAL A 336 -13.31 -17.47 -2.49
CA VAL A 336 -12.69 -18.03 -3.71
C VAL A 336 -11.32 -17.35 -3.93
N PHE A 337 -10.82 -16.67 -2.89
CA PHE A 337 -9.96 -15.50 -3.02
C PHE A 337 -8.45 -15.76 -3.16
N GLU A 338 -8.01 -17.00 -3.25
CA GLU A 338 -6.58 -17.30 -3.19
C GLU A 338 -5.92 -17.77 -4.50
N ASN A 339 -6.61 -17.74 -5.65
CA ASN A 339 -6.01 -18.25 -6.90
C ASN A 339 -6.03 -17.34 -8.15
N VAL A 340 -6.53 -16.10 -8.10
CA VAL A 340 -6.76 -15.32 -9.35
C VAL A 340 -5.99 -13.99 -9.44
N ASN A 341 -5.42 -13.45 -8.36
CA ASN A 341 -4.67 -12.18 -8.42
C ASN A 341 -3.26 -12.30 -9.03
N ALA A 342 -2.75 -13.52 -9.29
CA ALA A 342 -1.38 -13.73 -9.76
C ALA A 342 -1.24 -13.83 -11.30
N THR A 343 -2.31 -13.64 -12.07
CA THR A 343 -2.34 -13.94 -13.52
C THR A 343 -2.75 -12.77 -14.41
N GLN A 344 -2.79 -11.54 -13.91
CA GLN A 344 -3.37 -10.44 -14.68
C GLN A 344 -2.30 -9.38 -15.07
N GLU A 345 -2.32 -8.94 -16.32
CA GLU A 345 -1.46 -7.87 -16.91
C GLU A 345 -1.90 -6.46 -16.49
N GLN A 346 -0.98 -5.51 -16.34
CA GLN A 346 -1.26 -4.13 -15.90
C GLN A 346 -1.77 -3.26 -17.06
N GLU A 347 -2.77 -2.39 -16.82
CA GLU A 347 -3.31 -1.48 -17.85
C GLU A 347 -2.77 -0.06 -17.66
N TYR A 348 -2.33 0.56 -18.75
CA TYR A 348 -1.76 1.90 -18.79
C TYR A 348 -2.69 2.87 -19.54
N LEU A 349 -2.63 4.16 -19.19
CA LEU A 349 -3.27 5.22 -19.97
C LEU A 349 -2.54 5.33 -21.32
N SER A 350 -3.27 5.20 -22.42
CA SER A 350 -2.73 5.36 -23.77
C SER A 350 -2.46 6.84 -24.07
N ASP A 351 -1.22 7.17 -24.45
CA ASP A 351 -0.84 8.48 -25.01
C ASP A 351 -1.32 8.58 -26.47
N SER A 352 -2.63 8.66 -26.67
CA SER A 352 -3.22 8.87 -27.99
C SER A 352 -4.41 9.82 -27.89
N SER A 353 -4.11 11.11 -27.75
CA SER A 353 -5.09 12.18 -27.94
C SER A 353 -4.72 13.16 -29.06
N GLU A 354 -3.84 12.79 -30.01
CA GLU A 354 -3.57 13.63 -31.19
C GLU A 354 -3.46 12.87 -32.54
N ALA A 355 -3.91 11.61 -32.63
CA ALA A 355 -3.73 10.82 -33.86
C ALA A 355 -4.99 10.14 -34.43
N ASP A 356 -6.19 10.52 -33.99
CA ASP A 356 -7.44 9.83 -34.41
C ASP A 356 -8.53 10.74 -35.01
N GLU A 357 -8.12 11.76 -35.78
CA GLU A 357 -9.03 12.49 -36.69
C GLU A 357 -8.83 12.17 -38.19
N ARG A 358 -8.01 11.19 -38.54
CA ARG A 358 -7.81 10.81 -39.95
C ARG A 358 -7.92 9.31 -40.18
N ARG A 359 -9.07 8.71 -39.91
CA ARG A 359 -9.44 7.38 -40.43
C ARG A 359 -10.93 7.05 -40.27
N VAL A 360 -11.82 7.95 -40.71
CA VAL A 360 -13.20 7.57 -41.05
C VAL A 360 -13.49 7.98 -42.48
N SER A 361 -12.92 7.24 -43.43
CA SER A 361 -13.51 7.06 -44.76
C SER A 361 -12.94 5.78 -45.39
N LYS A 362 -13.82 5.02 -46.06
CA LYS A 362 -13.61 3.71 -46.72
C LYS A 362 -13.70 2.46 -45.84
N HIS A 363 -14.92 1.97 -45.63
CA HIS A 363 -15.44 0.82 -46.39
C HIS A 363 -16.87 0.48 -45.93
N ARG A 364 -17.85 0.64 -46.83
CA ARG A 364 -19.20 0.10 -46.65
C ARG A 364 -19.70 -0.46 -47.98
N SER A 365 -19.78 -1.78 -48.05
CA SER A 365 -20.44 -2.63 -49.06
C SER A 365 -20.23 -4.06 -48.54
N THR A 366 -21.20 -4.95 -48.29
CA THR A 366 -22.48 -5.28 -48.96
C THR A 366 -23.31 -6.21 -48.06
N SER A 367 -24.65 -6.06 -48.01
CA SER A 367 -25.64 -7.14 -48.28
C SER A 367 -27.08 -6.73 -47.87
N SER A 368 -27.96 -6.66 -48.88
CA SER A 368 -29.41 -7.00 -48.96
C SER A 368 -30.16 -7.45 -47.69
N PHE A 369 -31.45 -7.14 -47.43
CA PHE A 369 -32.65 -7.11 -48.30
C PHE A 369 -33.89 -6.53 -47.54
N SER A 370 -34.93 -6.14 -48.29
CA SER A 370 -36.36 -5.94 -47.92
C SER A 370 -36.91 -4.54 -47.58
N GLU A 371 -37.22 -3.79 -48.64
CA GLU A 371 -38.52 -3.17 -49.01
C GLU A 371 -39.63 -2.94 -47.93
N LYS A 372 -40.07 -1.69 -47.72
CA LYS A 372 -41.35 -1.08 -48.19
C LYS A 372 -41.74 0.25 -47.49
N THR A 373 -42.02 1.28 -48.33
CA THR A 373 -43.00 2.42 -48.21
C THR A 373 -42.97 3.33 -46.96
N ALA A 374 -43.15 4.66 -46.96
CA ALA A 374 -43.66 5.68 -47.89
C ALA A 374 -43.17 7.10 -47.46
N MET A 375 -43.19 8.04 -48.41
CA MET A 375 -43.39 9.52 -48.42
C MET A 375 -43.51 10.25 -47.05
N ASP A 376 -42.91 11.42 -46.80
CA ASP A 376 -43.09 12.71 -47.50
C ASP A 376 -42.01 13.77 -47.12
N GLU A 377 -41.74 14.65 -48.10
CA GLU A 377 -41.54 16.12 -48.09
C GLU A 377 -41.14 16.86 -46.77
N LYS A 378 -40.36 17.95 -46.72
CA LYS A 378 -39.83 18.93 -47.69
C LYS A 378 -38.84 19.85 -46.94
N GLU A 379 -37.94 20.46 -47.71
CA GLU A 379 -37.45 21.86 -47.69
C GLU A 379 -37.49 22.65 -46.36
N GLY A 380 -36.48 23.44 -45.97
CA GLY A 380 -35.43 24.05 -46.75
C GLY A 380 -34.96 25.33 -46.07
N ASN A 381 -33.96 25.93 -46.69
CA ASN A 381 -33.35 27.23 -46.48
C ASN A 381 -32.44 27.45 -45.26
N GLN A 382 -31.44 28.34 -45.30
CA GLN A 382 -30.61 29.04 -46.30
C GLN A 382 -29.92 30.15 -45.48
N PHE A 383 -28.84 30.73 -46.01
CA PHE A 383 -28.17 31.96 -45.57
C PHE A 383 -27.19 31.86 -44.39
N VAL A 384 -26.02 32.51 -44.41
CA VAL A 384 -25.15 33.14 -45.44
C VAL A 384 -23.85 33.50 -44.70
N GLU A 385 -22.76 33.54 -45.47
CA GLU A 385 -21.42 34.00 -45.09
C GLU A 385 -21.36 35.39 -44.41
N HIS A 386 -20.42 35.53 -43.47
CA HIS A 386 -19.66 36.77 -43.35
C HIS A 386 -18.18 36.48 -43.09
N VAL A 387 -17.40 36.90 -44.07
CA VAL A 387 -15.94 37.07 -44.06
C VAL A 387 -15.66 38.40 -43.38
N ASP A 388 -14.65 38.46 -42.51
CA ASP A 388 -13.80 39.64 -42.42
C ASP A 388 -12.41 39.24 -41.93
N SER A 389 -11.44 39.51 -42.79
CA SER A 389 -10.00 39.44 -42.61
C SER A 389 -9.48 40.83 -42.25
N VAL A 390 -8.61 40.95 -41.25
CA VAL A 390 -7.58 42.01 -41.23
C VAL A 390 -6.31 41.49 -40.54
N GLU A 391 -5.20 41.76 -41.21
CA GLU A 391 -3.77 41.64 -40.89
C GLU A 391 -3.43 42.37 -39.55
N ASP A 392 -2.28 42.27 -38.90
CA ASP A 392 -0.91 42.25 -39.40
C ASP A 392 0.08 42.12 -38.21
N SER A 393 1.36 41.95 -38.54
CA SER A 393 2.59 42.24 -37.77
C SER A 393 3.29 41.12 -36.99
N ASP A 394 4.31 40.59 -37.66
CA ASP A 394 5.50 39.96 -37.11
C ASP A 394 6.34 40.98 -36.30
N VAL A 395 6.72 40.60 -35.07
CA VAL A 395 7.94 41.10 -34.41
C VAL A 395 8.59 39.94 -33.66
N GLU A 396 9.74 39.49 -34.17
CA GLU A 396 10.70 38.67 -33.44
C GLU A 396 11.31 39.51 -32.30
N ASP A 397 11.26 39.03 -31.06
CA ASP A 397 12.25 39.39 -30.04
C ASP A 397 12.63 38.18 -29.20
N GLN A 398 13.95 38.00 -29.08
CA GLN A 398 14.60 36.90 -28.40
C GLN A 398 14.64 37.18 -26.89
N GLY A 399 13.95 36.34 -26.12
CA GLY A 399 14.05 36.32 -24.66
C GLY A 399 14.19 34.89 -24.17
N SER A 400 15.42 34.39 -24.15
CA SER A 400 15.77 33.10 -23.55
C SER A 400 15.47 33.10 -22.05
N VAL A 401 14.33 32.54 -21.65
CA VAL A 401 14.06 32.15 -20.27
C VAL A 401 13.99 30.63 -20.22
N SER A 402 15.01 30.06 -19.59
CA SER A 402 15.18 28.65 -19.28
C SER A 402 13.93 28.04 -18.63
N SER A 403 13.15 27.29 -19.40
CA SER A 403 12.15 26.39 -18.84
C SER A 403 12.87 25.17 -18.26
N ALA A 404 12.96 25.15 -16.93
CA ALA A 404 13.41 23.99 -16.17
C ALA A 404 12.64 22.74 -16.65
N GLY A 405 13.41 21.74 -17.09
CA GLY A 405 12.91 20.51 -17.67
C GLY A 405 11.96 19.79 -16.72
N ARG A 406 10.68 19.75 -17.09
CA ARG A 406 9.71 18.82 -16.54
C ARG A 406 10.06 17.46 -17.14
N GLN A 407 10.78 16.62 -16.39
CA GLN A 407 11.00 15.22 -16.76
C GLN A 407 9.63 14.55 -16.92
N THR A 408 9.20 14.37 -18.16
CA THR A 408 8.12 13.47 -18.52
C THR A 408 8.58 12.06 -18.17
N SER A 409 7.83 11.37 -17.32
CA SER A 409 8.08 9.98 -16.95
C SER A 409 8.22 9.12 -18.22
N GLU A 410 9.37 8.47 -18.39
CA GLU A 410 9.67 7.54 -19.49
C GLU A 410 8.74 6.30 -19.46
N PHE A 411 8.10 6.05 -18.32
CA PHE A 411 7.17 4.94 -18.12
C PHE A 411 5.71 5.38 -18.24
N PRO A 412 4.85 4.55 -18.86
CA PRO A 412 3.45 4.88 -19.04
C PRO A 412 2.71 4.95 -17.69
N THR A 413 1.76 5.89 -17.59
CA THR A 413 0.97 6.11 -16.37
C THR A 413 -0.06 4.99 -16.20
N LEU A 414 -0.15 4.41 -14.99
CA LEU A 414 -1.11 3.34 -14.68
C LEU A 414 -2.55 3.86 -14.72
N ALA A 415 -3.52 3.05 -15.17
CA ALA A 415 -4.94 3.43 -15.24
C ALA A 415 -5.67 3.41 -13.87
N LEU A 416 -5.09 4.07 -12.85
CA LEU A 416 -5.62 4.13 -11.48
C LEU A 416 -6.88 5.00 -11.39
N THR A 417 -7.67 4.80 -10.33
CA THR A 417 -8.84 5.66 -10.08
C THR A 417 -8.42 7.08 -9.66
N PRO A 418 -9.26 8.11 -9.86
CA PRO A 418 -8.97 9.48 -9.40
C PRO A 418 -8.67 9.55 -7.89
N ALA A 419 -9.36 8.75 -7.08
CA ALA A 419 -9.10 8.66 -5.63
C ALA A 419 -7.70 8.09 -5.33
N GLN A 420 -7.25 7.09 -6.09
CA GLN A 420 -5.90 6.53 -5.94
C GLN A 420 -4.82 7.53 -6.37
N PHE A 421 -5.04 8.28 -7.45
CA PHE A 421 -4.13 9.37 -7.83
C PHE A 421 -4.04 10.45 -6.76
N ALA A 422 -5.18 10.88 -6.19
CA ALA A 422 -5.21 11.85 -5.11
C ALA A 422 -4.47 11.36 -3.85
N ILE A 423 -4.62 10.07 -3.51
CA ILE A 423 -3.86 9.45 -2.42
C ILE A 423 -2.36 9.49 -2.71
N ILE A 424 -1.94 9.14 -3.92
CA ILE A 424 -0.54 9.16 -4.33
C ILE A 424 0.03 10.58 -4.22
N ASP A 425 -0.68 11.57 -4.75
CA ASP A 425 -0.24 12.96 -4.74
C ASP A 425 -0.10 13.52 -3.32
N SER A 426 -1.10 13.27 -2.47
CA SER A 426 -1.06 13.69 -1.07
C SER A 426 0.09 13.05 -0.29
N LEU A 427 0.28 11.74 -0.41
CA LEU A 427 1.38 11.05 0.27
C LEU A 427 2.75 11.46 -0.27
N ASN A 428 2.87 11.72 -1.57
CA ASN A 428 4.12 12.23 -2.15
C ASN A 428 4.43 13.66 -1.69
N SER A 429 3.42 14.49 -1.46
CA SER A 429 3.60 15.88 -1.02
C SER A 429 4.32 15.99 0.33
N ILE A 430 4.21 14.97 1.18
CA ILE A 430 4.91 14.92 2.46
C ILE A 430 6.27 14.20 2.38
N GLY A 431 6.74 13.79 1.20
CA GLY A 431 8.12 13.33 0.99
C GLY A 431 8.45 11.98 1.63
N PHE A 432 7.93 10.89 1.07
CA PHE A 432 8.38 9.53 1.39
C PHE A 432 9.60 9.14 0.57
N ARG A 433 10.61 8.56 1.23
CA ARG A 433 11.69 7.83 0.56
C ARG A 433 11.22 6.42 0.22
N LYS A 434 11.32 6.00 -1.04
CA LYS A 434 10.69 4.77 -1.54
C LYS A 434 11.73 3.80 -2.04
N TYR A 435 11.87 2.66 -1.38
CA TYR A 435 12.85 1.63 -1.69
C TYR A 435 12.20 0.45 -2.41
N PRO A 436 12.41 0.28 -3.73
CA PRO A 436 12.02 -0.93 -4.41
C PRO A 436 12.92 -2.10 -3.97
N VAL A 437 12.32 -3.26 -3.76
CA VAL A 437 12.99 -4.46 -3.24
C VAL A 437 12.75 -5.63 -4.17
N PHE A 438 13.83 -6.28 -4.59
CA PHE A 438 13.80 -7.48 -5.41
C PHE A 438 14.25 -8.70 -4.58
N ILE A 439 13.28 -9.50 -4.13
CA ILE A 439 13.53 -10.79 -3.49
C ILE A 439 13.51 -11.89 -4.55
N HIS A 440 14.66 -12.50 -4.78
CA HIS A 440 14.90 -13.50 -5.82
C HIS A 440 14.57 -14.90 -5.30
N ASN A 441 14.96 -15.18 -4.05
CA ASN A 441 14.97 -16.54 -3.50
C ASN A 441 13.59 -17.02 -3.01
N SER A 442 12.55 -16.19 -3.09
CA SER A 442 11.21 -16.50 -2.56
C SER A 442 10.09 -16.00 -3.47
N ARG A 443 9.15 -16.90 -3.76
CA ARG A 443 7.85 -16.55 -4.38
C ARG A 443 6.83 -15.96 -3.39
N HIS A 444 7.22 -15.82 -2.13
CA HIS A 444 6.43 -15.23 -1.05
C HIS A 444 7.13 -13.96 -0.54
N SER A 445 7.44 -13.03 -1.43
CA SER A 445 8.23 -11.83 -1.11
C SER A 445 7.56 -10.96 -0.03
N HIS A 446 6.21 -10.95 0.02
CA HIS A 446 5.43 -10.25 1.06
C HIS A 446 5.85 -10.64 2.48
N ALA A 447 6.09 -11.94 2.73
CA ALA A 447 6.53 -12.43 4.05
C ALA A 447 8.05 -12.43 4.19
N ALA A 448 8.77 -12.57 3.07
CA ALA A 448 10.23 -12.62 3.07
C ALA A 448 10.86 -11.27 3.41
N ILE A 449 10.27 -10.14 2.99
CA ILE A 449 10.84 -8.80 3.17
C ILE A 449 11.13 -8.42 4.63
N ILE A 450 10.33 -8.95 5.58
CA ILE A 450 10.53 -8.77 7.03
C ILE A 450 11.03 -10.05 7.73
N VAL A 451 11.40 -11.08 6.96
CA VAL A 451 11.82 -12.39 7.49
C VAL A 451 10.79 -12.96 8.47
N ARG A 452 9.51 -13.00 8.06
CA ARG A 452 8.38 -13.38 8.93
C ARG A 452 8.52 -14.79 9.54
N MET A 453 9.34 -15.64 8.92
CA MET A 453 9.68 -16.98 9.39
C MET A 453 11.17 -17.25 9.17
N PRO A 454 11.85 -18.03 10.03
CA PRO A 454 13.26 -18.36 9.88
C PRO A 454 13.44 -19.43 8.79
N LYS A 455 13.37 -19.02 7.52
CA LYS A 455 13.59 -19.88 6.35
C LYS A 455 14.75 -19.35 5.51
N LYS A 456 15.57 -20.24 4.97
CA LYS A 456 16.69 -19.87 4.08
C LYS A 456 16.23 -19.04 2.88
N ALA A 457 15.07 -19.35 2.31
CA ALA A 457 14.47 -18.58 1.22
C ALA A 457 14.17 -17.10 1.59
N PHE A 458 14.15 -16.74 2.88
CA PHE A 458 13.87 -15.38 3.37
C PHE A 458 15.14 -14.62 3.76
N ASP A 459 16.33 -15.20 3.54
CA ASP A 459 17.60 -14.57 3.94
C ASP A 459 17.82 -13.20 3.28
N GLU A 460 17.32 -12.98 2.07
CA GLU A 460 17.38 -11.68 1.40
C GLU A 460 16.61 -10.58 2.14
N GLY A 461 15.54 -10.93 2.88
CA GLY A 461 14.84 -9.98 3.75
C GLY A 461 15.74 -9.43 4.86
N LYS A 462 16.77 -10.17 5.28
CA LYS A 462 17.76 -9.69 6.25
C LYS A 462 18.54 -8.50 5.70
N LEU A 463 18.87 -8.50 4.40
CA LEU A 463 19.53 -7.36 3.75
C LEU A 463 18.62 -6.13 3.70
N VAL A 464 17.31 -6.32 3.50
CA VAL A 464 16.33 -5.22 3.54
C VAL A 464 16.28 -4.58 4.93
N ILE A 465 16.16 -5.39 5.99
CA ILE A 465 16.13 -4.88 7.37
C ILE A 465 17.46 -4.25 7.75
N LYS A 466 18.59 -4.83 7.32
CA LYS A 466 19.92 -4.24 7.51
C LYS A 466 20.03 -2.87 6.84
N HIS A 467 19.61 -2.75 5.58
CA HIS A 467 19.59 -1.47 4.86
C HIS A 467 18.76 -0.42 5.61
N TRP A 468 17.55 -0.78 6.02
CA TRP A 468 16.69 0.11 6.78
C TRP A 468 17.33 0.60 8.07
N LEU A 469 17.97 -0.29 8.85
CA LEU A 469 18.66 0.08 10.09
C LEU A 469 19.90 0.95 9.86
N ASP A 470 20.63 0.71 8.77
CA ASP A 470 21.87 1.43 8.48
C ASP A 470 21.61 2.84 7.92
N GLN A 471 20.64 2.96 7.01
CA GLN A 471 20.45 4.19 6.21
C GLN A 471 19.29 5.05 6.71
N GLU A 472 18.19 4.43 7.15
CA GLU A 472 16.91 5.13 7.32
C GLU A 472 16.51 5.30 8.78
N PHE A 473 16.68 4.27 9.62
CA PHE A 473 16.23 4.32 11.02
C PHE A 473 17.15 5.21 11.86
N LYS A 474 16.60 6.29 12.41
CA LYS A 474 17.32 7.23 13.29
C LYS A 474 16.90 7.06 14.75
N ILE A 475 17.81 7.27 15.69
CA ILE A 475 17.54 7.23 17.13
C ILE A 475 17.38 8.62 17.70
#